data_AF-A0A957PXW2-F1
#
_entry.id   AF-A0A957PXW2-F1
#
_cell.length_a   1.000
_cell.length_b   1.000
_cell.length_c   1.000
_cell.angle_alpha   90.00
_cell.angle_beta   90.00
_cell.angle_gamma   90.00
#
_symmetry.space_group_name_H-M   'P 1'
#
loop_
_entity.id
_entity.type
_entity.pdbx_description
1 polymer ?
#
loop_
_entity_poly.entity_id
_entity_poly.type
_entity_poly.pdbx_seq_one_letter_code
_entity_poly.pdbx_strand_id
1 'polypeptide(L)'
;MSTDANLPPELEALDTLLTSQPQAVRDAFHYCLCLMMVETGKMQLVQTVTGDTGSFCLFETVAGETFAIPKPALTERQQAELKMALREILADEGML
;
A
#
# COMPACT_ATOMS: atom_id res chain seq x y z
N MET A 1 0.89 26.22 -9.76
CA MET A 1 1.38 26.01 -8.39
C MET A 1 1.36 24.51 -8.15
N SER A 2 2.50 23.85 -8.27
CA SER A 2 2.63 22.45 -7.88
C SER A 2 3.86 22.41 -6.99
N THR A 3 3.64 22.07 -5.73
CA THR A 3 4.61 21.99 -4.65
C THR A 3 5.76 21.07 -5.05
N ASP A 4 6.95 21.66 -5.18
CA ASP A 4 8.26 21.02 -5.10
C ASP A 4 8.36 20.29 -3.74
N ALA A 5 7.77 19.11 -3.65
CA ALA A 5 8.08 18.16 -2.60
C ALA A 5 9.41 17.52 -3.01
N ASN A 6 10.51 18.22 -2.74
CA ASN A 6 11.85 17.72 -2.96
C ASN A 6 12.07 16.54 -2.00
N LEU A 7 11.74 15.34 -2.47
CA LEU A 7 11.91 14.12 -1.70
C LEU A 7 13.40 13.97 -1.37
N PRO A 8 13.76 13.58 -0.15
CA PRO A 8 15.12 13.16 0.17
C PRO A 8 15.68 12.23 -0.93
N PRO A 9 16.96 12.35 -1.32
CA PRO A 9 17.54 11.54 -2.40
C PRO A 9 17.35 10.03 -2.22
N GLU A 10 17.31 9.56 -0.97
CA GLU A 10 17.04 8.17 -0.60
C GLU A 10 15.59 7.76 -0.94
N LEU A 11 14.64 8.68 -0.80
CA LEU A 11 13.24 8.48 -1.17
C LEU A 11 13.02 8.65 -2.68
N GLU A 12 13.82 9.44 -3.39
CA GLU A 12 13.80 9.50 -4.86
C GLU A 12 14.25 8.17 -5.49
N ALA A 13 15.29 7.54 -4.94
CA ALA A 13 15.74 6.22 -5.38
C ALA A 13 14.68 5.14 -5.13
N LEU A 14 13.97 5.22 -3.99
CA LEU A 14 12.85 4.33 -3.69
C LEU A 14 11.66 4.58 -4.63
N ASP A 15 11.31 5.83 -4.90
CA ASP A 15 10.24 6.18 -5.85
C ASP A 15 10.60 5.69 -7.27
N THR A 16 11.84 5.87 -7.71
CA THR A 16 12.33 5.36 -9.00
C THR A 16 12.26 3.83 -9.05
N LEU A 17 12.67 3.15 -7.98
CA LEU A 17 12.59 1.70 -7.90
C LEU A 17 11.14 1.22 -7.95
N LEU A 18 10.25 1.83 -7.17
CA LEU A 18 8.83 1.48 -7.14
C LEU A 18 8.17 1.77 -8.49
N THR A 19 8.45 2.91 -9.10
CA THR A 19 7.88 3.29 -10.40
C THR A 19 8.39 2.43 -11.56
N SER A 20 9.58 1.83 -11.43
CA SER A 20 10.13 0.87 -12.38
C SER A 20 9.49 -0.54 -12.30
N GLN A 21 8.76 -0.84 -11.23
CA GLN A 21 8.09 -2.13 -11.07
C GLN A 21 6.82 -2.24 -11.94
N PRO A 22 6.45 -3.45 -12.38
CA PRO A 22 5.16 -3.69 -13.03
C PRO A 22 3.98 -3.18 -12.18
N GLN A 23 2.94 -2.66 -12.82
CA GLN A 23 1.75 -2.14 -12.12
C GLN A 23 1.19 -3.14 -11.10
N ALA A 24 1.09 -4.41 -11.49
CA ALA A 24 0.58 -5.46 -10.60
C ALA A 24 1.41 -5.62 -9.31
N VAL A 25 2.73 -5.40 -9.38
CA VAL A 25 3.63 -5.46 -8.22
C VAL A 25 3.41 -4.25 -7.31
N ARG A 26 3.27 -3.05 -7.90
CA ARG A 26 2.95 -1.83 -7.15
C ARG A 26 1.60 -1.93 -6.44
N ASP A 27 0.57 -2.40 -7.14
CA ASP A 27 -0.77 -2.58 -6.57
C ASP A 27 -0.75 -3.61 -5.44
N ALA A 28 0.00 -4.71 -5.60
CA ALA A 28 0.20 -5.71 -4.56
C ALA A 28 0.88 -5.14 -3.30
N PHE A 29 1.93 -4.34 -3.49
CA PHE A 29 2.63 -3.66 -2.41
C PHE A 29 1.70 -2.69 -1.66
N HIS A 30 1.05 -1.77 -2.37
CA HIS A 30 0.13 -0.79 -1.76
C HIS A 30 -1.03 -1.47 -1.03
N TYR A 31 -1.61 -2.51 -1.62
CA TYR A 31 -2.70 -3.26 -1.01
C TYR A 31 -2.26 -3.91 0.31
N CYS A 32 -1.13 -4.62 0.32
CA CYS A 32 -0.63 -5.28 1.53
C CYS A 32 -0.22 -4.27 2.62
N LEU A 33 0.37 -3.14 2.23
CA LEU A 33 0.70 -2.05 3.14
C LEU A 33 -0.57 -1.49 3.80
N CYS A 34 -1.63 -1.21 3.03
CA CYS A 34 -2.90 -0.72 3.58
C CYS A 34 -3.52 -1.73 4.55
N LEU A 35 -3.49 -3.03 4.22
CA LEU A 35 -3.97 -4.06 5.14
C LEU A 35 -3.19 -4.08 6.46
N MET A 36 -1.87 -3.89 6.44
CA MET A 36 -1.09 -3.77 7.67
C MET A 36 -1.40 -2.49 8.44
N MET A 37 -1.65 -1.37 7.76
CA MET A 37 -2.08 -0.13 8.41
C MET A 37 -3.45 -0.30 9.08
N VAL A 38 -4.33 -1.13 8.51
CA VAL A 38 -5.58 -1.54 9.17
C VAL A 38 -5.31 -2.39 10.41
N GLU A 39 -4.41 -3.37 10.33
CA GLU A 39 -4.05 -4.23 11.48
C GLU A 39 -3.43 -3.46 12.64
N THR A 40 -2.74 -2.36 12.36
CA THR A 40 -2.13 -1.46 13.36
C THR A 40 -3.08 -0.36 13.84
N GLY A 41 -4.31 -0.32 13.33
CA GLY A 41 -5.32 0.68 13.70
C GLY A 41 -5.06 2.09 13.14
N LYS A 42 -4.14 2.24 12.19
CA LYS A 42 -3.83 3.52 11.51
C LYS A 42 -4.80 3.83 10.36
N MET A 43 -5.51 2.81 9.87
CA MET A 43 -6.52 2.91 8.82
C MET A 43 -7.69 1.96 9.11
N GLN A 44 -8.79 2.14 8.37
CA GLN A 44 -9.90 1.19 8.32
C GLN A 44 -10.24 0.84 6.88
N LEU A 45 -10.56 -0.44 6.64
CA LEU A 45 -11.15 -0.86 5.37
C LEU A 45 -12.65 -0.57 5.41
N VAL A 46 -13.08 0.44 4.66
CA VAL A 46 -14.46 0.91 4.64
C VAL A 46 -15.33 0.03 3.75
N GLN A 47 -14.83 -0.29 2.56
CA GLN A 47 -15.60 -1.03 1.57
C GLN A 47 -14.69 -1.83 0.63
N THR A 48 -15.18 -2.99 0.20
CA THR A 48 -14.63 -3.69 -0.97
C THR A 48 -15.68 -3.69 -2.05
N VAL A 49 -15.33 -3.21 -3.24
CA VAL A 49 -16.19 -3.20 -4.42
C VAL A 49 -15.61 -4.15 -5.44
N THR A 50 -16.44 -5.03 -5.97
CA THR A 50 -16.08 -5.97 -7.03
C THR A 50 -16.98 -5.71 -8.22
N GLY A 51 -16.37 -5.41 -9.37
CA GLY A 51 -17.07 -5.22 -10.64
C GLY A 51 -16.41 -6.04 -11.74
N ASP A 52 -16.99 -5.98 -12.94
CA ASP A 52 -16.56 -6.78 -14.10
C ASP A 52 -15.13 -6.47 -14.56
N THR A 53 -14.63 -5.27 -14.25
CA THR A 53 -13.29 -4.80 -14.61
C THR A 53 -12.25 -4.99 -13.49
N GLY A 54 -12.66 -5.54 -12.34
CA GLY A 54 -11.78 -5.81 -11.20
C GLY A 54 -12.39 -5.44 -9.85
N SER A 55 -11.62 -5.65 -8.80
CA SER A 55 -11.99 -5.30 -7.42
C SER A 55 -11.14 -4.13 -6.93
N PHE A 56 -11.72 -3.26 -6.11
CA PHE A 56 -11.01 -2.21 -5.39
C PHE A 56 -11.46 -2.15 -3.92
N CYS A 57 -10.56 -1.67 -3.07
CA CYS A 57 -10.77 -1.51 -1.65
C CYS A 57 -10.67 -0.02 -1.30
N LEU A 58 -11.68 0.49 -0.58
CA LEU A 58 -11.71 1.86 -0.04
C LEU A 58 -11.19 1.83 1.39
N PHE A 59 -10.14 2.59 1.64
CA PHE A 59 -9.53 2.75 2.95
C PHE A 59 -9.75 4.18 3.45
N GLU A 60 -9.94 4.32 4.75
CA GLU A 60 -10.01 5.61 5.42
C GLU A 60 -8.93 5.68 6.51
N THR A 61 -8.17 6.77 6.53
CA THR A 61 -7.15 7.03 7.57
C THR A 61 -7.80 7.51 8.85
N VAL A 62 -7.09 7.46 9.97
CA VAL A 62 -7.55 8.09 11.24
C VAL A 62 -7.75 9.60 11.12
N ALA A 63 -7.20 10.24 10.08
CA ALA A 63 -7.42 11.66 9.77
C ALA A 63 -8.71 11.91 8.97
N GLY A 64 -9.46 10.86 8.62
CA GLY A 64 -10.69 10.94 7.81
C GLY A 64 -10.45 11.02 6.30
N GLU A 65 -9.21 10.81 5.84
CA GLU A 65 -8.90 10.82 4.41
C GLU A 65 -9.26 9.47 3.80
N THR A 66 -10.04 9.48 2.72
CA THR A 66 -10.47 8.25 2.03
C THR A 66 -9.79 8.12 0.68
N PHE A 67 -9.28 6.92 0.37
CA PHE A 67 -8.69 6.62 -0.93
C PHE A 67 -8.96 5.16 -1.34
N ALA A 68 -8.89 4.90 -2.64
CA ALA A 68 -9.14 3.58 -3.22
C ALA A 68 -7.84 2.93 -3.71
N ILE A 69 -7.67 1.65 -3.44
CA ILE A 69 -6.55 0.84 -3.94
C ILE A 69 -7.11 -0.37 -4.71
N PRO A 70 -6.57 -0.70 -5.91
CA PRO A 70 -6.93 -1.92 -6.62
C PRO A 70 -6.65 -3.16 -5.75
N LYS A 71 -7.58 -4.11 -5.72
CA LYS A 71 -7.36 -5.40 -5.08
C LYS A 71 -6.62 -6.30 -6.08
N PRO A 72 -5.34 -6.64 -5.81
CA PRO A 72 -4.54 -7.46 -6.71
C PRO A 72 -5.01 -8.93 -6.67
N ALA A 73 -4.75 -9.66 -7.75
CA ALA A 73 -5.00 -11.10 -7.83
C ALA A 73 -3.86 -11.88 -7.13
N LEU A 74 -3.76 -11.75 -5.80
CA LEU A 74 -2.79 -12.49 -4.98
C LEU A 74 -3.43 -13.75 -4.41
N THR A 75 -2.65 -14.83 -4.37
CA THR A 75 -2.96 -15.98 -3.51
C THR A 75 -2.76 -15.62 -2.04
N GLU A 76 -3.43 -16.32 -1.13
CA GLU A 76 -3.25 -16.12 0.32
C GLU A 76 -1.79 -16.26 0.75
N ARG A 77 -1.07 -17.21 0.14
CA ARG A 77 0.37 -17.41 0.37
C ARG A 77 1.19 -16.19 -0.04
N GLN A 78 0.98 -15.67 -1.26
CA GLN A 78 1.71 -14.50 -1.74
C GLN A 78 1.41 -13.27 -0.88
N GLN A 79 0.15 -13.10 -0.47
CA GLN A 79 -0.22 -12.02 0.44
C GLN A 79 0.47 -12.16 1.80
N ALA A 80 0.53 -13.36 2.36
CA ALA A 80 1.22 -13.61 3.63
C ALA A 80 2.72 -13.35 3.53
N GLU A 81 3.37 -13.81 2.46
CA GLU A 81 4.81 -13.59 2.21
C GLU A 81 5.12 -12.09 2.04
N LEU A 82 4.32 -11.35 1.27
CA LEU A 82 4.49 -9.89 1.12
C LEU A 82 4.27 -9.15 2.44
N LYS A 83 3.22 -9.49 3.20
CA LYS A 83 2.96 -8.87 4.50
C LYS A 83 4.08 -9.15 5.50
N MET A 84 4.68 -10.34 5.47
CA MET A 84 5.82 -10.68 6.33
C MET A 84 7.04 -9.81 5.99
N ALA A 85 7.38 -9.69 4.69
CA ALA A 85 8.47 -8.83 4.25
C ALA A 85 8.23 -7.34 4.60
N LEU A 86 7.00 -6.85 4.42
CA LEU A 86 6.62 -5.49 4.81
C LEU A 86 6.76 -5.28 6.33
N ARG A 87 6.42 -6.27 7.14
CA ARG A 87 6.53 -6.19 8.59
C ARG A 87 7.98 -6.06 9.04
N GLU A 88 8.89 -6.82 8.44
CA GLU A 88 10.33 -6.71 8.72
C GLU A 88 10.83 -5.30 8.41
N ILE A 89 10.48 -4.77 7.22
CA ILE A 89 10.87 -3.41 6.81
C ILE A 89 10.34 -2.35 7.78
N LEU A 90 9.05 -2.41 8.15
CA LEU A 90 8.47 -1.39 9.03
C LEU A 90 8.94 -1.50 10.49
N ALA A 91 9.30 -2.70 10.94
CA ALA A 91 9.88 -2.90 12.27
C ALA A 91 11.29 -2.30 12.36
N ASP A 92 12.11 -2.49 11.32
CA ASP A 92 13.46 -1.92 11.24
C ASP A 92 13.43 -0.38 11.22
N GLU A 93 12.40 0.22 10.63
CA GLU A 93 12.18 1.67 10.57
C GLU A 93 11.46 2.25 11.82
N GLY A 94 11.13 1.43 12.82
CA GLY A 94 10.43 1.88 14.04
C GLY A 94 9.00 2.37 13.82
N MET A 95 8.36 1.96 12.72
CA MET A 95 7.00 2.37 12.35
C MET A 95 5.91 1.41 12.87
N LEU A 96 6.30 0.33 13.53
CA LEU A 96 5.47 -0.69 14.19
C LEU A 96 5.74 -0.77 15.69
#